data_AF-A0A6P0RRE1-F1
#
_entry.id   AF-A0A6P0RRE1-F1
#
_cell.length_a   1.000
_cell.length_b   1.000
_cell.length_c   1.000
_cell.angle_alpha   90.00
_cell.angle_beta   90.00
_cell.angle_gamma   90.00
#
_symmetry.space_group_name_H-M   'P 1'
#
loop_
_entity.id
_entity.type
_entity.pdbx_description
1 polymer ?
#
loop_
_entity_poly.entity_id
_entity_poly.type
_entity_poly.pdbx_seq_one_letter_code
_entity_poly.pdbx_strand_id
1 'polypeptide(L)'
;MSYLFRNFRRRISSLDRHDKPLLVTLFILNIGSGCTTVLGATQILPGVLGYAIGGTVQLILFLLLSGLTAKHAPLRKWLSVMVFSFFSVYTSFFTYYNKLTEGVQNIRSYDQATAAHQKLVSDIYTPLKTQVESLNSEAKQYRDLVIRERNGEITGYQGHGFKAREFAEKAKELELKAAKLEPIVEELKNKFEYELKGLKPNDIFTKDSQALAAVPLEWRKNYPELNRAMYIDEESEVLLLAPYYKIKSGEQFAIVSLFIALTVDGVILLLGTAIVIKHNSPIEDIAHSLIRFITKIKGAYLGVFNALNAQTIPINSISNSDRTELEKGVQVVIFRLRGRGSNFLGEFYTAIDPQTYYIAYDRLEENANTSFTIGFRILLDCLRRPTIGWVKFEEGNWKVIPKYYPQLTEWLTHEIHRQCDEESRNFEEDEFTSERNVPLRIPVGLMSN
;
A
#
# COMPACT_ATOMS: atom_id res chain seq x y z
N MET A 1 28.96 25.75 25.29
CA MET A 1 28.81 24.46 26.01
C MET A 1 29.18 24.53 27.51
N SER A 2 30.32 25.09 27.94
CA SER A 2 30.78 24.99 29.34
C SER A 2 29.87 25.67 30.39
N TYR A 3 29.17 26.74 30.02
CA TYR A 3 28.21 27.44 30.89
C TYR A 3 26.93 26.63 31.13
N LEU A 4 26.36 26.03 30.07
CA LEU A 4 25.20 25.13 30.16
C LEU A 4 25.53 23.90 30.99
N PHE A 5 26.71 23.30 30.79
CA PHE A 5 27.14 22.12 31.54
C PHE A 5 27.37 22.43 33.04
N ARG A 6 27.95 23.59 33.37
CA ARG A 6 28.09 24.06 34.76
C ARG A 6 26.75 24.30 35.44
N ASN A 7 25.80 24.95 34.74
CA ASN A 7 24.46 25.20 35.27
C ASN A 7 23.65 23.91 35.43
N PHE A 8 23.78 22.97 34.50
CA PHE A 8 23.18 21.64 34.59
C PHE A 8 23.72 20.86 35.79
N ARG A 9 25.04 20.83 35.97
CA ARG A 9 25.69 20.16 37.12
C ARG A 9 25.25 20.78 38.46
N ARG A 10 25.19 22.11 38.56
CA ARG A 10 24.69 22.82 39.75
C ARG A 10 23.22 22.51 40.05
N ARG A 11 22.39 22.40 39.00
CA ARG A 11 20.97 22.05 39.14
C ARG A 11 20.78 20.62 39.62
N ILE A 12 21.51 19.66 39.04
CA ILE A 12 21.49 18.26 39.49
C ILE A 12 21.89 18.13 40.97
N SER A 13 22.87 18.92 41.43
CA SER A 13 23.23 18.92 42.85
C SER A 13 22.17 19.56 43.76
N SER A 14 21.31 20.44 43.25
CA SER A 14 20.27 21.15 44.02
C SER A 14 18.86 20.55 43.92
N LEU A 15 18.67 19.50 43.13
CA LEU A 15 17.38 18.81 42.97
C LEU A 15 17.15 17.85 44.14
N ASP A 16 15.89 17.76 44.58
CA ASP A 16 15.47 16.78 45.60
C ASP A 16 15.79 15.35 45.15
N ARG A 17 16.01 14.43 46.10
CA ARG A 17 16.37 13.04 45.77
C ARG A 17 15.37 12.36 44.84
N HIS A 18 14.10 12.76 44.87
CA HIS A 18 13.03 12.24 44.00
C HIS A 18 13.06 12.77 42.57
N ASP A 19 13.62 13.97 42.30
CA ASP A 19 13.58 14.58 40.97
C ASP A 19 14.78 14.17 40.09
N LYS A 20 15.86 13.70 40.71
CA LYS A 20 17.05 13.18 40.00
C LYS A 20 16.74 12.01 39.05
N PRO A 21 16.03 10.94 39.47
CA PRO A 21 15.67 9.86 38.56
C PRO A 21 14.71 10.32 37.45
N LEU A 22 13.79 11.24 37.75
CA LEU A 22 12.87 11.81 36.73
C LEU A 22 13.65 12.59 35.65
N LEU A 23 14.64 13.38 36.05
CA LEU A 23 15.46 14.15 35.13
C LEU A 23 16.39 13.26 34.27
N VAL A 24 16.91 12.16 34.83
CA VAL A 24 17.66 11.16 34.06
C VAL A 24 16.75 10.45 33.04
N THR A 25 15.55 10.04 33.46
CA THR A 25 14.55 9.44 32.56
C THR A 25 14.13 10.40 31.45
N LEU A 26 13.89 11.68 31.79
CA LEU A 26 13.59 12.73 30.82
C LEU A 26 14.72 12.90 29.80
N PHE A 27 15.98 12.84 30.25
CA PHE A 27 17.14 12.95 29.37
C PHE A 27 17.24 11.76 28.40
N ILE A 28 17.08 10.53 28.89
CA ILE A 28 17.11 9.32 28.05
C ILE A 28 16.00 9.36 27.00
N LEU A 29 14.77 9.71 27.41
CA LEU A 29 13.64 9.82 26.49
C LEU A 29 13.82 10.96 25.48
N ASN A 30 14.38 12.09 25.90
CA ASN A 30 14.72 13.19 24.99
C ASN A 30 15.76 12.77 23.95
N ILE A 31 16.75 11.95 24.29
CA ILE A 31 17.70 11.41 23.31
C ILE A 31 16.96 10.53 22.30
N GLY A 32 16.11 9.62 22.77
CA GLY A 32 15.31 8.75 21.90
C GLY A 32 14.41 9.53 20.93
N SER A 33 13.60 10.46 21.45
CA SER A 33 12.76 11.36 20.65
C SER A 33 13.58 12.32 19.78
N GLY A 34 14.79 12.69 20.24
CA GLY A 34 15.73 13.51 19.46
C GLY A 34 16.23 12.79 18.22
N CYS A 35 16.57 11.51 18.34
CA CYS A 35 16.94 10.69 17.18
C CYS A 35 15.80 10.59 16.16
N THR A 36 14.56 10.39 16.59
CA THR A 36 13.40 10.29 15.67
C THR A 36 13.04 11.64 15.06
N THR A 37 13.12 12.72 15.82
CA THR A 37 12.92 14.11 15.37
C THR A 37 13.96 14.48 14.30
N VAL A 38 15.23 14.16 14.53
CA VAL A 38 16.33 14.42 13.58
C VAL A 38 16.17 13.60 12.30
N LEU A 39 15.94 12.29 12.42
CA LEU A 39 15.73 11.43 11.25
C LEU A 39 14.51 11.89 10.43
N GLY A 40 13.45 12.35 11.10
CA GLY A 40 12.26 12.86 10.45
C GLY A 40 12.52 14.20 9.76
N ALA A 41 13.25 15.10 10.41
CA ALA A 41 13.64 16.38 9.83
C ALA A 41 14.51 16.20 8.58
N THR A 42 15.38 15.18 8.54
CA THR A 42 16.20 14.86 7.34
C THR A 42 15.40 14.30 6.18
N GLN A 43 14.15 13.86 6.40
CA GLN A 43 13.25 13.46 5.33
C GLN A 43 12.55 14.67 4.67
N ILE A 44 12.43 15.78 5.40
CA ILE A 44 11.75 17.00 4.93
C ILE A 44 12.75 18.01 4.38
N LEU A 45 13.95 18.08 4.97
CA LEU A 45 14.94 19.13 4.73
C LEU A 45 16.30 18.52 4.30
N PRO A 46 17.12 19.27 3.54
CA PRO A 46 18.46 18.85 3.17
C PRO A 46 19.29 18.45 4.40
N GLY A 47 20.06 17.36 4.30
CA GLY A 47 20.63 16.64 5.45
C GLY A 47 21.18 17.53 6.57
N VAL A 48 22.10 18.44 6.27
CA VAL A 48 22.72 19.33 7.28
C VAL A 48 21.69 20.22 7.99
N LEU A 49 20.69 20.72 7.25
CA LEU A 49 19.63 21.57 7.79
C LEU A 49 18.66 20.75 8.67
N GLY A 50 18.34 19.52 8.23
CA GLY A 50 17.52 18.57 9.00
C GLY A 50 18.15 18.21 10.36
N TYR A 51 19.44 17.87 10.37
CA TYR A 51 20.18 17.62 11.61
C TYR A 51 20.18 18.84 12.54
N ALA A 52 20.44 20.04 12.00
CA ALA A 52 20.50 21.27 12.78
C ALA A 52 19.14 21.63 13.40
N ILE A 53 18.05 21.58 12.62
CA ILE A 53 16.72 21.94 13.09
C ILE A 53 16.19 20.89 14.07
N GLY A 54 16.27 19.59 13.74
CA GLY A 54 15.80 18.53 14.64
C GLY A 54 16.54 18.54 15.99
N GLY A 55 17.86 18.71 15.95
CA GLY A 55 18.68 18.84 17.16
C GLY A 55 18.33 20.09 17.98
N THR A 56 18.05 21.21 17.30
CA THR A 56 17.68 22.47 17.96
C THR A 56 16.31 22.38 18.64
N VAL A 57 15.31 21.83 17.96
CA VAL A 57 13.96 21.61 18.51
C VAL A 57 14.03 20.79 19.79
N GLN A 58 14.78 19.68 19.77
CA GLN A 58 14.89 18.80 20.94
C GLN A 58 15.71 19.40 22.07
N LEU A 59 16.79 20.12 21.75
CA LEU A 59 17.58 20.81 22.77
C LEU A 59 16.73 21.86 23.49
N ILE A 60 15.93 22.64 22.75
CA ILE A 60 15.06 23.66 23.34
C ILE A 60 13.96 23.00 24.20
N LEU A 61 13.33 21.93 23.72
CA LEU A 61 12.35 21.15 24.51
C LEU A 61 12.95 20.66 25.82
N PHE A 62 14.12 20.03 25.77
CA PHE A 62 14.82 19.56 26.95
C PHE A 62 15.11 20.71 27.94
N LEU A 63 15.62 21.85 27.45
CA LEU A 63 15.94 23.01 28.29
C LEU A 63 14.70 23.65 28.94
N LEU A 64 13.55 23.62 28.25
CA LEU A 64 12.28 24.11 28.79
C LEU A 64 11.70 23.13 29.81
N LEU A 65 11.67 21.83 29.50
CA LEU A 65 11.08 20.78 30.34
C LEU A 65 11.90 20.51 31.61
N SER A 66 13.23 20.56 31.52
CA SER A 66 14.12 20.51 32.70
C SER A 66 14.06 21.78 33.57
N GLY A 67 13.33 22.81 33.12
CA GLY A 67 13.18 24.09 33.81
C GLY A 67 14.49 24.88 33.89
N LEU A 68 15.48 24.59 33.05
CA LEU A 68 16.76 25.30 32.98
C LEU A 68 16.62 26.72 32.40
N THR A 69 15.55 26.97 31.65
CA THR A 69 15.27 28.24 30.97
C THR A 69 13.85 28.75 31.27
N ALA A 70 13.61 30.04 31.00
CA ALA A 70 12.29 30.69 31.08
C ALA A 70 11.55 30.60 32.44
N LYS A 71 12.28 30.57 33.57
CA LYS A 71 11.69 30.49 34.92
C LYS A 71 10.73 31.64 35.26
N HIS A 72 10.99 32.83 34.75
CA HIS A 72 10.26 34.05 35.11
C HIS A 72 9.09 34.37 34.16
N ALA A 73 8.84 33.52 33.16
CA ALA A 73 7.78 33.72 32.16
C ALA A 73 7.04 32.41 31.88
N PRO A 74 6.20 31.92 32.82
CA PRO A 74 5.58 30.61 32.74
C PRO A 74 4.69 30.45 31.51
N LEU A 75 3.94 31.49 31.12
CA LEU A 75 3.07 31.46 29.95
C LEU A 75 3.87 31.34 28.64
N ARG A 76 4.95 32.12 28.50
CA ARG A 76 5.85 32.03 27.32
C ARG A 76 6.56 30.68 27.26
N LYS A 77 6.98 30.15 28.42
CA LYS A 77 7.57 28.82 28.53
C LYS A 77 6.62 27.75 28.00
N TRP A 78 5.38 27.70 28.48
CA TRP A 78 4.40 26.70 28.06
C TRP A 78 3.99 26.84 26.61
N LEU A 79 3.86 28.07 26.10
CA LEU A 79 3.65 28.32 24.67
C LEU A 79 4.79 27.76 23.83
N SER A 80 6.05 28.02 24.22
CA SER A 80 7.20 27.45 23.53
C SER A 80 7.24 25.93 23.60
N VAL A 81 6.94 25.33 24.76
CA VAL A 81 6.82 23.87 24.90
C VAL A 81 5.79 23.32 23.92
N MET A 82 4.59 23.92 23.83
CA MET A 82 3.55 23.51 22.90
C MET A 82 4.02 23.56 21.44
N VAL A 83 4.64 24.68 21.02
CA VAL A 83 5.13 24.87 19.65
C VAL A 83 6.22 23.87 19.30
N PHE A 84 7.24 23.72 20.16
CA PHE A 84 8.33 22.80 19.87
C PHE A 84 7.90 21.33 19.94
N SER A 85 6.97 20.97 20.82
CA SER A 85 6.39 19.62 20.86
C SER A 85 5.58 19.32 19.61
N PHE A 86 4.84 20.28 19.07
CA PHE A 86 4.18 20.11 17.77
C PHE A 86 5.19 19.79 16.67
N PHE A 87 6.30 20.53 16.58
CA PHE A 87 7.36 20.24 15.60
C PHE A 87 8.05 18.88 15.83
N SER A 88 8.25 18.48 17.08
CA SER A 88 8.85 17.18 17.43
C SER A 88 7.94 16.01 17.05
N VAL A 89 6.63 16.11 17.33
CA VAL A 89 5.64 15.11 16.92
C VAL A 89 5.56 15.04 15.40
N TYR A 90 5.51 16.22 14.76
CA TYR A 90 5.39 16.34 13.31
C TYR A 90 6.57 15.70 12.58
N THR A 91 7.79 15.92 13.05
CA THR A 91 8.98 15.33 12.44
C THR A 91 9.10 13.85 12.79
N SER A 92 8.86 13.45 14.04
CA SER A 92 8.89 12.05 14.47
C SER A 92 7.87 11.19 13.72
N PHE A 93 6.71 11.74 13.35
CA PHE A 93 5.74 11.09 12.47
C PHE A 93 6.38 10.52 11.21
N PHE A 94 7.21 11.30 10.51
CA PHE A 94 7.85 10.85 9.26
C PHE A 94 8.78 9.65 9.49
N THR A 95 9.52 9.66 10.58
CA THR A 95 10.38 8.52 10.95
C THR A 95 9.58 7.26 11.22
N TYR A 96 8.49 7.37 11.99
CA TYR A 96 7.64 6.22 12.28
C TYR A 96 6.88 5.75 11.05
N TYR A 97 6.40 6.68 10.24
CA TYR A 97 5.68 6.38 9.01
C TYR A 97 6.58 5.63 8.05
N ASN A 98 7.76 6.19 7.75
CA ASN A 98 8.71 5.53 6.87
C ASN A 98 9.08 4.13 7.39
N LYS A 99 9.33 3.96 8.70
CA LYS A 99 9.61 2.62 9.26
C LYS A 99 8.45 1.64 9.15
N LEU A 100 7.20 2.10 9.21
CA LEU A 100 6.02 1.26 9.08
C LEU A 100 5.67 0.98 7.62
N THR A 101 6.07 1.86 6.70
CA THR A 101 5.80 1.73 5.26
C THR A 101 6.98 1.22 4.45
N GLU A 102 8.15 1.07 5.07
CA GLU A 102 9.36 0.50 4.47
C GLU A 102 9.02 -0.90 3.93
N GLY A 103 9.24 -1.10 2.63
CA GLY A 103 8.84 -2.32 1.91
C GLY A 103 7.47 -2.20 1.24
N VAL A 104 6.41 -1.79 1.96
CA VAL A 104 5.05 -1.71 1.40
C VAL A 104 4.93 -0.62 0.33
N GLN A 105 5.52 0.56 0.55
CA GLN A 105 5.51 1.64 -0.46
C GLN A 105 6.36 1.28 -1.68
N ASN A 106 7.49 0.59 -1.48
CA ASN A 106 8.35 0.16 -2.59
C ASN A 106 7.64 -0.88 -3.46
N ILE A 107 6.94 -1.84 -2.83
CA ILE A 107 6.12 -2.82 -3.54
C ILE A 107 4.97 -2.12 -4.27
N ARG A 108 4.20 -1.26 -3.58
CA ARG A 108 3.04 -0.58 -4.18
C ARG A 108 3.42 0.32 -5.35
N SER A 109 4.51 1.08 -5.22
CA SER A 109 4.99 1.95 -6.31
C SER A 109 5.55 1.14 -7.49
N TYR A 110 6.19 0.01 -7.21
CA TYR A 110 6.60 -0.94 -8.25
C TYR A 110 5.40 -1.59 -8.95
N ASP A 111 4.39 -2.05 -8.21
CA ASP A 111 3.17 -2.64 -8.76
C ASP A 111 2.40 -1.63 -9.61
N GLN A 112 2.32 -0.37 -9.17
CA GLN A 112 1.72 0.71 -9.94
C GLN A 112 2.47 0.95 -11.26
N ALA A 113 3.79 1.04 -11.22
CA ALA A 113 4.60 1.25 -12.42
C ALA A 113 4.53 0.05 -13.38
N THR A 114 4.49 -1.18 -12.86
CA THR A 114 4.34 -2.39 -13.69
C THR A 114 2.95 -2.49 -14.31
N ALA A 115 1.89 -2.13 -13.59
CA ALA A 115 0.53 -2.05 -14.14
C ALA A 115 0.42 -0.99 -15.25
N ALA A 116 1.05 0.18 -15.06
CA ALA A 116 1.11 1.23 -16.08
C ALA A 116 1.86 0.77 -17.34
N HIS A 117 2.99 0.09 -17.17
CA HIS A 117 3.74 -0.54 -18.27
C HIS A 117 2.89 -1.59 -19.01
N GLN A 118 2.25 -2.51 -18.29
CA GLN A 118 1.39 -3.54 -18.89
C GLN A 118 0.24 -2.93 -19.69
N LYS A 119 -0.36 -1.84 -19.18
CA LYS A 119 -1.39 -1.10 -19.90
C LYS A 119 -0.85 -0.50 -21.20
N LEU A 120 0.32 0.13 -21.16
CA LEU A 120 0.96 0.69 -22.34
C LEU A 120 1.26 -0.39 -23.39
N VAL A 121 1.78 -1.55 -22.97
CA VAL A 121 2.02 -2.71 -23.83
C VAL A 121 0.71 -3.19 -24.45
N SER A 122 -0.35 -3.34 -23.65
CA SER A 122 -1.67 -3.79 -24.09
C SER A 122 -2.34 -2.82 -25.07
N ASP A 123 -2.18 -1.51 -24.88
CA ASP A 123 -2.88 -0.50 -25.66
C ASP A 123 -2.15 -0.17 -26.98
N ILE A 124 -0.82 -0.32 -27.01
CA ILE A 124 0.00 0.10 -28.16
C ILE A 124 0.66 -1.08 -28.87
N TYR A 125 1.43 -1.90 -28.14
CA TYR A 125 2.25 -2.94 -28.74
C TYR A 125 1.44 -4.18 -29.12
N THR A 126 0.56 -4.66 -28.24
CA THR A 126 -0.27 -5.86 -28.49
C THR A 126 -1.13 -5.70 -29.75
N PRO A 127 -1.85 -4.59 -29.98
CA PRO A 127 -2.69 -4.44 -31.18
C PRO A 127 -1.88 -4.44 -32.47
N LEU A 128 -0.69 -3.80 -32.47
CA LEU A 128 0.24 -3.80 -33.60
C LEU A 128 0.72 -5.22 -33.94
N LYS A 129 1.14 -5.96 -32.90
CA LYS A 129 1.56 -7.36 -33.05
C LYS A 129 0.43 -8.24 -33.57
N THR A 130 -0.76 -8.15 -32.97
CA THR A 130 -1.93 -8.92 -33.38
C THR A 130 -2.35 -8.59 -34.81
N GLN A 131 -2.21 -7.34 -35.26
CA GLN A 131 -2.52 -6.97 -36.64
C GLN A 131 -1.53 -7.59 -37.64
N VAL A 132 -0.24 -7.66 -37.33
CA VAL A 132 0.74 -8.36 -38.18
C VAL A 132 0.42 -9.85 -38.24
N GLU A 133 0.12 -10.47 -37.08
CA GLU A 133 -0.27 -11.87 -37.01
C GLU A 133 -1.57 -12.16 -37.78
N SER A 134 -2.57 -11.28 -37.70
CA SER A 134 -3.84 -11.45 -38.42
C SER A 134 -3.65 -11.31 -39.93
N LEU A 135 -2.88 -10.32 -40.39
CA LEU A 135 -2.57 -10.13 -41.81
C LEU A 135 -1.82 -11.34 -42.39
N ASN A 136 -0.84 -11.87 -41.65
CA ASN A 136 -0.10 -13.07 -42.05
C ASN A 136 -0.99 -14.32 -42.07
N SER A 137 -1.88 -14.48 -41.09
CA SER A 137 -2.84 -15.58 -41.02
C SER A 137 -3.84 -15.54 -42.17
N GLU A 138 -4.43 -14.38 -42.45
CA GLU A 138 -5.34 -14.18 -43.58
C GLU A 138 -4.64 -14.41 -44.92
N ALA A 139 -3.42 -13.89 -45.09
CA ALA A 139 -2.62 -14.15 -46.29
C ALA A 139 -2.42 -15.65 -46.52
N LYS A 140 -2.09 -16.40 -45.45
CA LYS A 140 -1.94 -17.86 -45.49
C LYS A 140 -3.25 -18.56 -45.87
N GLN A 141 -4.39 -18.16 -45.32
CA GLN A 141 -5.69 -18.71 -45.70
C GLN A 141 -5.97 -18.51 -47.19
N TYR A 142 -5.68 -17.33 -47.74
CA TYR A 142 -5.82 -17.09 -49.17
C TYR A 142 -4.85 -17.92 -50.00
N ARG A 143 -3.60 -18.15 -49.54
CA ARG A 143 -2.67 -19.09 -50.20
C ARG A 143 -3.20 -20.52 -50.21
N ASP A 144 -3.80 -20.97 -49.13
CA ASP A 144 -4.41 -22.30 -49.05
C ASP A 144 -5.62 -22.41 -50.02
N LEU A 145 -6.43 -21.35 -50.13
CA LEU A 145 -7.51 -21.27 -51.12
C LEU A 145 -6.99 -21.33 -52.57
N VAL A 146 -5.82 -20.74 -52.86
CA VAL A 146 -5.17 -20.85 -54.18
C VAL A 146 -4.81 -22.31 -54.48
N ILE A 147 -4.26 -23.03 -53.50
CA ILE A 147 -3.88 -24.44 -53.67
C ILE A 147 -5.11 -25.30 -53.94
N ARG A 148 -6.17 -25.11 -53.14
CA ARG A 148 -7.44 -25.85 -53.28
C ARG A 148 -8.13 -25.59 -54.62
N GLU A 149 -8.19 -24.32 -55.05
CA GLU A 149 -8.73 -23.98 -56.37
C GLU A 149 -7.89 -24.59 -57.50
N ARG A 150 -6.57 -24.59 -57.38
CA ARG A 150 -5.67 -25.20 -58.39
C ARG A 150 -5.91 -26.70 -58.54
N ASN A 151 -6.26 -27.38 -57.45
CA ASN A 151 -6.62 -28.80 -57.43
C ASN A 151 -8.05 -29.07 -57.95
N GLY A 152 -8.82 -28.01 -58.25
CA GLY A 152 -10.21 -28.10 -58.71
C GLY A 152 -11.23 -28.34 -57.58
N GLU A 153 -10.85 -28.15 -56.31
CA GLU A 153 -11.72 -28.44 -55.16
C GLU A 153 -12.81 -27.39 -54.92
N ILE A 154 -12.66 -26.17 -55.47
CA ILE A 154 -13.59 -25.05 -55.22
C ILE A 154 -14.49 -24.80 -56.44
N THR A 155 -13.95 -24.76 -57.66
CA THR A 155 -14.76 -24.58 -58.89
C THR A 155 -14.92 -25.82 -59.76
N GLY A 156 -14.27 -26.94 -59.44
CA GLY A 156 -14.31 -28.16 -60.26
C GLY A 156 -13.35 -28.17 -61.45
N TYR A 157 -12.67 -27.06 -61.73
CA TYR A 157 -11.69 -26.95 -62.83
C TYR A 157 -10.26 -26.99 -62.29
N GLN A 158 -9.45 -27.92 -62.76
CA GLN A 158 -8.03 -27.98 -62.41
C GLN A 158 -7.23 -26.90 -63.15
N GLY A 159 -6.34 -26.23 -62.43
CA GLY A 159 -5.43 -25.22 -62.98
C GLY A 159 -5.60 -23.83 -62.40
N HIS A 160 -4.87 -22.86 -62.95
CA HIS A 160 -4.79 -21.50 -62.43
C HIS A 160 -5.86 -20.59 -63.07
N GLY A 161 -7.12 -20.86 -62.71
CA GLY A 161 -8.28 -20.10 -63.18
C GLY A 161 -8.38 -18.68 -62.60
N PHE A 162 -9.42 -17.95 -63.00
CA PHE A 162 -9.67 -16.57 -62.58
C PHE A 162 -9.71 -16.39 -61.05
N LYS A 163 -10.41 -17.30 -60.33
CA LYS A 163 -10.50 -17.24 -58.86
C LYS A 163 -9.17 -17.50 -58.16
N ALA A 164 -8.34 -18.40 -58.69
CA ALA A 164 -7.01 -18.64 -58.13
C ALA A 164 -6.11 -17.40 -58.25
N ARG A 165 -6.25 -16.63 -59.33
CA ARG A 165 -5.54 -15.34 -59.49
C ARG A 165 -6.05 -14.29 -58.50
N GLU A 166 -7.37 -14.19 -58.33
CA GLU A 166 -7.98 -13.26 -57.37
C GLU A 166 -7.51 -13.54 -55.92
N PHE A 167 -7.50 -14.81 -55.51
CA PHE A 167 -6.99 -15.19 -54.18
C PHE A 167 -5.48 -14.94 -54.05
N ALA A 168 -4.70 -15.16 -55.11
CA ALA A 168 -3.27 -14.89 -55.10
C ALA A 168 -2.96 -13.38 -54.99
N GLU A 169 -3.76 -12.52 -55.65
CA GLU A 169 -3.63 -11.07 -55.53
C GLU A 169 -3.99 -10.59 -54.13
N LYS A 170 -5.09 -11.09 -53.54
CA LYS A 170 -5.48 -10.80 -52.15
C LYS A 170 -4.41 -11.23 -51.14
N ALA A 171 -3.86 -12.44 -51.29
CA ALA A 171 -2.76 -12.91 -50.45
C ALA A 171 -1.54 -11.98 -50.54
N LYS A 172 -1.16 -11.58 -51.76
CA LYS A 172 -0.01 -10.70 -52.01
C LYS A 172 -0.22 -9.30 -51.42
N GLU A 173 -1.43 -8.76 -51.49
CA GLU A 173 -1.77 -7.47 -50.89
C GLU A 173 -1.61 -7.50 -49.36
N LEU A 174 -2.11 -8.56 -48.72
CA LEU A 174 -1.99 -8.77 -47.28
C LEU A 174 -0.53 -8.98 -46.84
N GLU A 175 0.24 -9.78 -47.59
CA GLU A 175 1.69 -9.97 -47.37
C GLU A 175 2.45 -8.63 -47.46
N LEU A 176 2.13 -7.78 -48.44
CA LEU A 176 2.74 -6.46 -48.58
C LEU A 176 2.38 -5.51 -47.42
N LYS A 177 1.17 -5.62 -46.86
CA LYS A 177 0.76 -4.83 -45.68
C LYS A 177 1.49 -5.33 -44.43
N ALA A 178 1.58 -6.65 -44.23
CA ALA A 178 2.32 -7.24 -43.12
C ALA A 178 3.81 -6.88 -43.18
N ALA A 179 4.45 -7.01 -44.36
CA ALA A 179 5.87 -6.70 -44.56
C ALA A 179 6.25 -5.23 -44.26
N LYS A 180 5.29 -4.31 -44.33
CA LYS A 180 5.50 -2.91 -43.93
C LYS A 180 5.46 -2.70 -42.41
N LEU A 181 4.66 -3.50 -41.70
CA LEU A 181 4.43 -3.37 -40.26
C LEU A 181 5.38 -4.23 -39.42
N GLU A 182 5.79 -5.39 -39.94
CA GLU A 182 6.69 -6.34 -39.30
C GLU A 182 8.03 -5.72 -38.81
N PRO A 183 8.77 -4.90 -39.59
CA PRO A 183 9.99 -4.27 -39.10
C PRO A 183 9.74 -3.29 -37.94
N ILE A 184 8.58 -2.64 -37.93
CA ILE A 184 8.19 -1.71 -36.86
C ILE A 184 7.90 -2.50 -35.58
N VAL A 185 7.16 -3.61 -35.68
CA VAL A 185 6.87 -4.47 -34.54
C VAL A 185 8.16 -5.05 -33.94
N GLU A 186 9.10 -5.50 -34.77
CA GLU A 186 10.36 -6.07 -34.28
C GLU A 186 11.28 -5.03 -33.63
N GLU A 187 11.29 -3.78 -34.13
CA GLU A 187 11.99 -2.68 -33.48
C GLU A 187 11.37 -2.33 -32.12
N LEU A 188 10.04 -2.30 -32.04
CA LEU A 188 9.30 -1.98 -30.81
C LEU A 188 9.38 -3.10 -29.77
N LYS A 189 9.47 -4.37 -30.20
CA LYS A 189 9.58 -5.53 -29.31
C LYS A 189 10.66 -5.36 -28.26
N ASN A 190 11.88 -5.00 -28.66
CA ASN A 190 12.99 -4.82 -27.73
C ASN A 190 12.83 -3.59 -26.81
N LYS A 191 11.94 -2.66 -27.15
CA LYS A 191 11.66 -1.45 -26.36
C LYS A 191 10.54 -1.66 -25.34
N PHE A 192 9.58 -2.55 -25.63
CA PHE A 192 8.46 -2.89 -24.75
C PHE A 192 8.69 -4.17 -23.94
N GLU A 193 9.41 -5.15 -24.47
CA GLU A 193 9.72 -6.42 -23.78
C GLU A 193 11.09 -6.32 -23.10
N TYR A 194 11.15 -5.68 -21.92
CA TYR A 194 12.35 -5.61 -21.08
C TYR A 194 12.11 -6.17 -19.68
N GLU A 195 13.19 -6.59 -19.01
CA GLU A 195 13.09 -7.11 -17.64
C GLU A 195 12.72 -5.97 -16.66
N LEU A 196 11.54 -6.08 -16.06
CA LEU A 196 11.04 -5.13 -15.06
C LEU A 196 11.71 -5.32 -13.69
N LYS A 197 12.20 -6.54 -13.42
CA LYS A 197 12.69 -6.95 -12.11
C LYS A 197 13.86 -6.08 -11.65
N GLY A 198 13.69 -5.43 -10.50
CA GLY A 198 14.74 -4.60 -9.89
C GLY A 198 14.84 -3.18 -10.43
N LEU A 199 14.00 -2.78 -11.38
CA LEU A 199 13.92 -1.38 -11.83
C LEU A 199 13.11 -0.53 -10.86
N LYS A 200 13.52 0.73 -10.67
CA LYS A 200 12.72 1.70 -9.91
C LYS A 200 11.57 2.22 -10.78
N PRO A 201 10.46 2.68 -10.19
CA PRO A 201 9.33 3.26 -10.92
C PRO A 201 9.73 4.36 -11.92
N ASN A 202 10.69 5.21 -11.56
CA ASN A 202 11.20 6.27 -12.42
C ASN A 202 11.99 5.74 -13.63
N ASP A 203 12.67 4.61 -13.48
CA ASP A 203 13.41 3.95 -14.57
C ASP A 203 12.43 3.30 -15.55
N ILE A 204 11.35 2.69 -15.05
CA ILE A 204 10.25 2.14 -15.85
C ILE A 204 9.60 3.26 -16.67
N PHE A 205 9.21 4.37 -16.02
CA PHE A 205 8.65 5.54 -16.72
C PHE A 205 9.57 6.06 -17.83
N THR A 206 10.88 6.14 -17.57
CA THR A 206 11.86 6.64 -18.55
C THR A 206 11.96 5.71 -19.76
N LYS A 207 12.01 4.39 -19.52
CA LYS A 207 12.05 3.39 -20.60
C LYS A 207 10.77 3.39 -21.42
N ASP A 208 9.61 3.44 -20.76
CA ASP A 208 8.30 3.49 -21.43
C ASP A 208 8.13 4.77 -22.26
N SER A 209 8.63 5.90 -21.77
CA SER A 209 8.61 7.16 -22.52
C SER A 209 9.46 7.06 -23.79
N GLN A 210 10.64 6.43 -23.70
CA GLN A 210 11.49 6.16 -24.86
C GLN A 210 10.85 5.15 -25.84
N ALA A 211 10.15 4.14 -25.33
CA ALA A 211 9.42 3.18 -26.14
C ALA A 211 8.28 3.86 -26.91
N LEU A 212 7.46 4.67 -26.23
CA LEU A 212 6.37 5.44 -26.83
C LEU A 212 6.88 6.49 -27.84
N ALA A 213 8.08 7.05 -27.62
CA ALA A 213 8.70 7.97 -28.57
C ALA A 213 9.10 7.30 -29.89
N ALA A 214 9.39 6.00 -29.88
CA ALA A 214 9.72 5.22 -31.08
C ALA A 214 8.47 4.75 -31.86
N VAL A 215 7.27 4.85 -31.27
CA VAL A 215 6.02 4.45 -31.93
C VAL A 215 5.62 5.52 -32.96
N PRO A 216 5.26 5.15 -34.21
CA PRO A 216 4.84 6.13 -35.20
C PRO A 216 3.62 6.93 -34.75
N LEU A 217 3.57 8.21 -35.14
CA LEU A 217 2.60 9.18 -34.63
C LEU A 217 1.13 8.76 -34.85
N GLU A 218 0.88 8.03 -35.94
CA GLU A 218 -0.45 7.52 -36.31
C GLU A 218 -1.03 6.54 -35.27
N TRP A 219 -0.16 5.81 -34.57
CA TRP A 219 -0.51 4.74 -33.63
C TRP A 219 -0.56 5.20 -32.17
N ARG A 220 -0.02 6.37 -31.85
CA ARG A 220 -0.03 6.96 -30.51
C ARG A 220 -0.99 8.14 -30.33
N LYS A 221 -2.00 8.29 -31.21
CA LYS A 221 -2.97 9.41 -31.13
C LYS A 221 -3.66 9.53 -29.76
N ASN A 222 -3.88 8.41 -29.08
CA ASN A 222 -4.51 8.37 -27.75
C ASN A 222 -3.50 8.51 -26.58
N TYR A 223 -2.20 8.49 -26.88
CA TYR A 223 -1.10 8.61 -25.93
C TYR A 223 -0.03 9.57 -26.49
N PRO A 224 -0.31 10.88 -26.59
CA PRO A 224 0.67 11.86 -27.07
C PRO A 224 1.87 11.96 -26.13
N GLU A 225 1.65 11.84 -24.83
CA GLU A 225 2.66 11.79 -23.77
C GLU A 225 2.21 10.85 -22.64
N LEU A 226 3.16 10.24 -21.94
CA LEU A 226 2.86 9.42 -20.76
C LEU A 226 2.52 10.30 -19.56
N ASN A 227 1.45 9.94 -18.85
CA ASN A 227 1.13 10.58 -17.60
C ASN A 227 2.02 10.05 -16.47
N ARG A 228 2.87 10.92 -15.92
CA ARG A 228 3.79 10.59 -14.82
C ARG A 228 3.07 10.07 -13.57
N ALA A 229 1.87 10.58 -13.27
CA ALA A 229 1.07 10.16 -12.13
C ALA A 229 0.62 8.69 -12.19
N MET A 230 0.63 8.07 -13.38
CA MET A 230 0.33 6.64 -13.51
C MET A 230 1.49 5.76 -13.01
N TYR A 231 2.71 6.28 -12.99
CA TYR A 231 3.92 5.54 -12.61
C TYR A 231 4.44 5.93 -11.23
N ILE A 232 4.24 7.18 -10.83
CA ILE A 232 4.79 7.77 -9.61
C ILE A 232 3.65 8.41 -8.82
N ASP A 233 3.57 8.12 -7.53
CA ASP A 233 2.63 8.76 -6.62
C ASP A 233 3.05 10.22 -6.35
N GLU A 234 2.43 11.17 -7.07
CA GLU A 234 2.71 12.60 -6.96
C GLU A 234 2.34 13.17 -5.58
N GLU A 235 1.36 12.58 -4.88
CA GLU A 235 0.98 13.02 -3.52
C GLU A 235 2.06 12.71 -2.49
N SER A 236 2.93 11.73 -2.79
CA SER A 236 4.11 11.42 -1.98
C SER A 236 5.30 12.37 -2.23
N GLU A 237 5.28 13.24 -3.27
CA GLU A 237 6.36 14.21 -3.52
C GLU A 237 6.27 15.48 -2.65
N VAL A 238 5.06 15.91 -2.26
CA VAL A 238 4.89 17.05 -1.33
C VAL A 238 5.04 16.55 0.11
N LEU A 239 6.27 16.20 0.47
CA LEU A 239 6.67 15.68 1.78
C LEU A 239 6.08 16.48 2.93
N LEU A 240 6.02 17.81 2.81
CA LEU A 240 5.58 18.70 3.89
C LEU A 240 4.08 18.68 4.16
N LEU A 241 3.23 18.13 3.30
CA LEU A 241 1.79 17.98 3.56
C LEU A 241 1.34 16.52 3.60
N ALA A 242 2.24 15.59 3.26
CA ALA A 242 1.97 14.15 3.25
C ALA A 242 1.32 13.63 4.54
N PRO A 243 1.73 14.03 5.77
CA PRO A 243 1.07 13.56 6.99
C PRO A 243 -0.42 13.91 7.04
N TYR A 244 -0.77 15.14 6.66
CA TYR A 244 -2.15 15.61 6.68
C TYR A 244 -3.01 14.83 5.68
N TYR A 245 -2.55 14.67 4.44
CA TYR A 245 -3.29 13.93 3.42
C TYR A 245 -3.44 12.45 3.75
N LYS A 246 -2.39 11.82 4.30
CA LYS A 246 -2.40 10.39 4.66
C LYS A 246 -3.27 10.09 5.87
N ILE A 247 -3.33 11.00 6.84
CA ILE A 247 -4.28 10.88 7.96
C ILE A 247 -5.71 11.12 7.45
N LYS A 248 -5.91 12.13 6.59
CA LYS A 248 -7.23 12.46 6.02
C LYS A 248 -7.78 11.33 5.15
N SER A 249 -6.93 10.62 4.41
CA SER A 249 -7.31 9.47 3.60
C SER A 249 -7.58 8.19 4.42
N GLY A 250 -7.33 8.23 5.73
CA GLY A 250 -7.56 7.10 6.64
C GLY A 250 -6.48 6.02 6.54
N GLU A 251 -5.27 6.37 6.09
CA GLU A 251 -4.17 5.40 5.98
C GLU A 251 -3.75 4.89 7.36
N GLN A 252 -3.92 3.58 7.60
CA GLN A 252 -3.69 2.97 8.91
C GLN A 252 -2.26 3.20 9.43
N PHE A 253 -1.25 3.09 8.56
CA PHE A 253 0.15 3.35 8.95
C PHE A 253 0.34 4.80 9.39
N ALA A 254 -0.27 5.78 8.72
CA ALA A 254 -0.21 7.18 9.14
C ALA A 254 -0.87 7.40 10.49
N ILE A 255 -2.04 6.82 10.74
CA ILE A 255 -2.73 6.92 12.04
C ILE A 255 -1.87 6.32 13.15
N VAL A 256 -1.27 5.14 12.93
CA VAL A 256 -0.39 4.48 13.91
C VAL A 256 0.89 5.30 14.14
N SER A 257 1.51 5.84 13.10
CA SER A 257 2.70 6.70 13.25
C SER A 257 2.42 7.95 14.06
N LEU A 258 1.28 8.61 13.82
CA LEU A 258 0.86 9.76 14.59
C LEU A 258 0.62 9.39 16.06
N PHE A 259 -0.05 8.26 16.30
CA PHE A 259 -0.30 7.76 17.65
C PHE A 259 1.00 7.49 18.41
N ILE A 260 1.98 6.85 17.78
CA ILE A 260 3.30 6.59 18.38
C ILE A 260 4.01 7.92 18.69
N ALA A 261 4.06 8.85 17.73
CA ALA A 261 4.70 10.14 17.91
C ALA A 261 4.08 10.93 19.08
N LEU A 262 2.75 11.02 19.14
CA LEU A 262 2.03 11.66 20.24
C LEU A 262 2.28 10.97 21.58
N THR A 263 2.38 9.65 21.61
CA THR A 263 2.61 8.90 22.86
C THR A 263 4.01 9.17 23.40
N VAL A 264 5.05 9.09 22.55
CA VAL A 264 6.44 9.32 22.97
C VAL A 264 6.65 10.75 23.46
N ASP A 265 6.21 11.74 22.69
CA ASP A 265 6.39 13.14 23.05
C ASP A 265 5.45 13.56 24.19
N GLY A 266 4.25 12.97 24.28
CA GLY A 266 3.33 13.14 25.41
C GLY A 266 3.94 12.67 26.72
N VAL A 267 4.63 11.53 26.74
CA VAL A 267 5.33 11.03 27.93
C VAL A 267 6.46 12.00 28.35
N ILE A 268 7.22 12.51 27.39
CA ILE A 268 8.29 13.50 27.63
C ILE A 268 7.74 14.79 28.24
N LEU A 269 6.61 15.27 27.72
CA LEU A 269 5.90 16.44 28.25
C LEU A 269 5.44 16.22 29.69
N LEU A 270 4.83 15.07 29.99
CA LEU A 270 4.35 14.73 31.34
C LEU A 270 5.50 14.66 32.34
N LEU A 271 6.61 14.00 31.99
CA LEU A 271 7.82 13.98 32.83
C LEU A 271 8.36 15.39 33.08
N GLY A 272 8.38 16.24 32.06
CA GLY A 272 8.78 17.64 32.20
C GLY A 272 7.84 18.46 33.08
N THR A 273 6.51 18.24 32.99
CA THR A 273 5.54 18.89 33.90
C THR A 273 5.78 18.49 35.35
N ALA A 274 6.02 17.20 35.62
CA ALA A 274 6.21 16.65 36.96
C ALA A 274 7.48 17.20 37.64
N ILE A 275 8.56 17.45 36.89
CA ILE A 275 9.80 18.04 37.42
C ILE A 275 9.64 19.54 37.74
N VAL A 276 8.73 20.24 37.06
CA VAL A 276 8.59 21.71 37.15
C VAL A 276 7.57 22.12 38.21
N ILE A 277 6.53 21.32 38.41
CA ILE A 277 5.40 21.66 39.29
C ILE A 277 5.54 20.86 40.59
N LYS A 278 5.95 21.55 41.67
CA LYS A 278 6.02 20.95 43.01
C LYS A 278 4.61 20.55 43.48
N HIS A 279 4.52 19.41 44.18
CA HIS A 279 3.33 18.75 44.75
C HIS A 279 2.18 19.71 45.11
N ASN A 280 0.96 19.32 44.73
CA ASN A 280 -0.35 20.00 44.87
C ASN A 280 -0.88 20.71 43.60
N SER A 281 -0.95 20.00 42.47
CA SER A 281 -1.75 20.48 41.33
C SER A 281 -2.59 19.36 40.71
N PRO A 282 -3.74 19.67 40.09
CA PRO A 282 -4.64 18.71 39.42
C PRO A 282 -4.00 17.92 38.26
N ILE A 283 -2.71 18.13 37.99
CA ILE A 283 -1.90 17.41 37.01
C ILE A 283 -1.46 16.04 37.53
N GLU A 284 -1.43 15.81 38.85
CA GLU A 284 -1.14 14.47 39.42
C GLU A 284 -2.20 13.43 39.04
N ASP A 285 -3.47 13.81 39.01
CA ASP A 285 -4.56 12.92 38.57
C ASP A 285 -4.45 12.60 37.08
N ILE A 286 -4.03 13.57 36.27
CA ILE A 286 -3.77 13.39 34.83
C ILE A 286 -2.55 12.49 34.62
N ALA A 287 -1.48 12.67 35.39
CA ALA A 287 -0.28 11.83 35.34
C ALA A 287 -0.57 10.39 35.78
N HIS A 288 -1.35 10.17 36.83
CA HIS A 288 -1.77 8.84 37.27
C HIS A 288 -2.74 8.16 36.30
N SER A 289 -3.67 8.90 35.71
CA SER A 289 -4.57 8.39 34.67
C SER A 289 -3.79 8.00 33.40
N LEU A 290 -2.80 8.79 33.02
CA LEU A 290 -1.92 8.51 31.88
C LEU A 290 -0.91 7.39 32.16
N ILE A 291 -0.39 7.22 33.38
CA ILE A 291 0.41 6.05 33.75
C ILE A 291 -0.43 4.78 33.65
N ARG A 292 -1.68 4.77 34.15
CA ARG A 292 -2.61 3.64 33.96
C ARG A 292 -2.91 3.38 32.49
N PHE A 293 -3.06 4.44 31.69
CA PHE A 293 -3.24 4.35 30.24
C PHE A 293 -2.01 3.76 29.53
N ILE A 294 -0.79 4.18 29.88
CA ILE A 294 0.49 3.64 29.37
C ILE A 294 0.66 2.18 29.77
N THR A 295 0.25 1.79 30.98
CA THR A 295 0.30 0.40 31.42
C THR A 295 -0.69 -0.47 30.64
N LYS A 296 -1.88 0.06 30.29
CA LYS A 296 -2.82 -0.56 29.35
C LYS A 296 -2.28 -0.60 27.92
N ILE A 297 -1.59 0.45 27.47
CA ILE A 297 -0.90 0.48 26.17
C ILE A 297 0.22 -0.55 26.13
N LYS A 298 0.92 -0.86 27.22
CA LYS A 298 1.94 -1.93 27.21
C LYS A 298 1.33 -3.30 26.86
N GLY A 299 0.10 -3.56 27.31
CA GLY A 299 -0.69 -4.72 26.89
C GLY A 299 -1.15 -4.65 25.42
N ALA A 300 -1.61 -3.48 24.97
CA ALA A 300 -2.01 -3.26 23.58
C ALA A 300 -0.82 -3.23 22.59
N TYR A 301 0.35 -2.76 23.01
CA TYR A 301 1.60 -2.71 22.26
C TYR A 301 2.18 -4.12 22.12
N LEU A 302 2.08 -4.97 23.14
CA LEU A 302 2.36 -6.40 22.98
C LEU A 302 1.37 -7.06 22.00
N GLY A 303 0.08 -6.68 22.03
CA GLY A 303 -0.93 -7.17 21.08
C GLY A 303 -0.66 -6.73 19.64
N VAL A 304 -0.36 -5.45 19.42
CA VAL A 304 -0.09 -4.85 18.11
C VAL A 304 1.30 -5.25 17.58
N PHE A 305 2.32 -5.33 18.43
CA PHE A 305 3.65 -5.79 18.04
C PHE A 305 3.67 -7.31 17.78
N ASN A 306 2.89 -8.11 18.51
CA ASN A 306 2.67 -9.52 18.17
C ASN A 306 1.81 -9.69 16.92
N ALA A 307 0.86 -8.79 16.64
CA ALA A 307 0.08 -8.80 15.39
C ALA A 307 0.94 -8.38 14.18
N LEU A 308 1.84 -7.41 14.34
CA LEU A 308 2.75 -6.93 13.31
C LEU A 308 3.91 -7.92 13.06
N ASN A 309 4.47 -8.55 14.11
CA ASN A 309 5.49 -9.59 13.94
C ASN A 309 4.91 -10.93 13.49
N ALA A 310 3.62 -11.21 13.75
CA ALA A 310 2.92 -12.36 13.18
C ALA A 310 2.64 -12.21 11.67
N GLN A 311 2.81 -11.00 11.11
CA GLN A 311 2.69 -10.75 9.66
C GLN A 311 4.02 -10.87 8.90
N THR A 312 5.17 -10.92 9.58
CA THR A 312 6.45 -11.30 8.95
C THR A 312 6.69 -12.79 9.07
N ILE A 313 5.95 -13.56 8.28
CA ILE A 313 6.34 -14.93 7.96
C ILE A 313 7.52 -14.85 6.98
N PRO A 314 8.68 -15.45 7.26
CA PRO A 314 9.74 -15.57 6.27
C PRO A 314 9.18 -16.28 5.03
N ILE A 315 9.48 -15.75 3.84
CA ILE A 315 9.06 -16.24 2.49
C ILE A 315 9.30 -17.75 2.27
N ASN A 316 10.02 -18.41 3.19
CA ASN A 316 10.35 -19.82 3.18
C ASN A 316 9.29 -20.74 3.80
N SER A 317 8.21 -20.24 4.40
CA SER A 317 7.11 -21.10 4.89
C SER A 317 5.83 -21.03 4.05
N ILE A 318 5.89 -20.39 2.87
CA ILE A 318 4.83 -20.43 1.88
C ILE A 318 4.96 -21.77 1.13
N SER A 319 3.91 -22.58 1.17
CA SER A 319 3.90 -23.88 0.50
C SER A 319 4.12 -23.71 -1.01
N ASN A 320 4.75 -24.70 -1.67
CA ASN A 320 5.01 -24.61 -3.11
C ASN A 320 3.72 -24.47 -3.95
N SER A 321 2.56 -24.89 -3.45
CA SER A 321 1.27 -24.66 -4.10
C SER A 321 0.88 -23.17 -4.13
N ASP A 322 1.17 -22.41 -3.07
CA ASP A 322 0.81 -20.99 -3.00
C ASP A 322 1.74 -20.12 -3.88
N ARG A 323 2.99 -20.55 -4.10
CA ARG A 323 3.92 -19.92 -5.06
C ARG A 323 3.44 -20.02 -6.50
N THR A 324 2.78 -21.12 -6.86
CA THR A 324 2.29 -21.36 -8.23
C THR A 324 1.00 -20.58 -8.53
N GLU A 325 0.30 -20.09 -7.50
CA GLU A 325 -0.93 -19.29 -7.65
C GLU A 325 -0.68 -17.77 -7.56
N LEU A 326 0.43 -17.34 -6.96
CA LEU A 326 0.96 -15.98 -7.13
C LEU A 326 1.25 -15.66 -8.61
N GLU A 327 1.56 -16.67 -9.43
CA GLU A 327 1.67 -16.55 -10.88
C GLU A 327 0.32 -16.39 -11.60
N LYS A 328 -0.82 -16.64 -10.91
CA LYS A 328 -2.18 -16.59 -11.48
C LYS A 328 -2.98 -15.31 -11.12
N GLY A 329 -2.34 -14.29 -10.57
CA GLY A 329 -3.01 -13.01 -10.27
C GLY A 329 -3.88 -13.05 -9.01
N VAL A 330 -3.43 -13.73 -7.95
CA VAL A 330 -4.12 -13.82 -6.65
C VAL A 330 -3.20 -13.31 -5.52
N GLN A 331 -3.72 -12.40 -4.69
CA GLN A 331 -3.06 -11.87 -3.49
C GLN A 331 -3.58 -12.62 -2.27
N VAL A 332 -2.69 -13.32 -1.55
CA VAL A 332 -3.03 -13.94 -0.28
C VAL A 332 -3.01 -12.90 0.83
N VAL A 333 -4.14 -12.72 1.52
CA VAL A 333 -4.30 -11.84 2.68
C VAL A 333 -4.61 -12.70 3.91
N ILE A 334 -3.83 -12.55 4.97
CA ILE A 334 -4.00 -13.35 6.19
C ILE A 334 -4.92 -12.59 7.16
N PHE A 335 -6.05 -13.19 7.50
CA PHE A 335 -7.01 -12.69 8.48
C PHE A 335 -6.79 -13.39 9.82
N ARG A 336 -6.89 -12.64 10.92
CA ARG A 336 -6.80 -13.22 12.26
C ARG A 336 -8.22 -13.40 12.80
N LEU A 337 -8.76 -14.60 12.65
CA LEU A 337 -10.15 -14.91 12.94
C LEU A 337 -10.25 -15.93 14.08
N ARG A 338 -11.24 -15.72 14.95
CA ARG A 338 -11.64 -16.67 15.99
C ARG A 338 -12.84 -17.47 15.48
N GLY A 339 -12.59 -18.56 14.76
CA GLY A 339 -13.63 -19.38 14.17
C GLY A 339 -13.26 -19.95 12.80
N ARG A 340 -14.27 -20.46 12.10
CA ARG A 340 -14.14 -20.97 10.73
C ARG A 340 -14.10 -19.80 9.74
N GLY A 341 -13.07 -19.76 8.89
CA GLY A 341 -12.96 -18.86 7.75
C GLY A 341 -14.07 -19.08 6.73
N SER A 342 -14.53 -20.33 6.58
CA SER A 342 -15.72 -20.66 5.78
C SER A 342 -16.99 -19.97 6.32
N ASN A 343 -17.20 -19.98 7.64
CA ASN A 343 -18.33 -19.27 8.26
C ASN A 343 -18.19 -17.76 8.11
N PHE A 344 -16.99 -17.20 8.31
CA PHE A 344 -16.71 -15.78 8.09
C PHE A 344 -17.13 -15.35 6.66
N LEU A 345 -16.67 -16.06 5.64
CA LEU A 345 -17.03 -15.76 4.25
C LEU A 345 -18.51 -16.00 3.95
N GLY A 346 -19.10 -17.04 4.54
CA GLY A 346 -20.52 -17.35 4.41
C GLY A 346 -21.40 -16.23 4.97
N GLU A 347 -21.06 -15.69 6.14
CA GLU A 347 -21.77 -14.55 6.71
C GLU A 347 -21.66 -13.31 5.83
N PHE A 348 -20.46 -13.03 5.30
CA PHE A 348 -20.27 -11.95 4.32
C PHE A 348 -21.14 -12.14 3.08
N TYR A 349 -21.16 -13.35 2.50
CA TYR A 349 -21.98 -13.69 1.35
C TYR A 349 -23.47 -13.46 1.62
N THR A 350 -23.97 -13.87 2.79
CA THR A 350 -25.39 -13.68 3.15
C THR A 350 -25.77 -12.23 3.44
N ALA A 351 -24.80 -11.35 3.64
CA ALA A 351 -25.06 -9.92 3.87
C ALA A 351 -25.24 -9.14 2.56
N ILE A 352 -24.98 -9.75 1.40
CA ILE A 352 -25.15 -9.10 0.09
C ILE A 352 -26.57 -9.36 -0.42
N ASP A 353 -27.34 -8.29 -0.64
CA ASP A 353 -28.67 -8.38 -1.25
C ASP A 353 -28.54 -8.58 -2.77
N PRO A 354 -29.04 -9.69 -3.35
CA PRO A 354 -28.94 -9.98 -4.78
C PRO A 354 -29.75 -9.03 -5.67
N GLN A 355 -30.76 -8.34 -5.13
CA GLN A 355 -31.62 -7.44 -5.89
C GLN A 355 -31.09 -6.01 -5.88
N THR A 356 -30.59 -5.55 -4.73
CA THR A 356 -30.16 -4.16 -4.55
C THR A 356 -28.64 -3.97 -4.61
N TYR A 357 -27.89 -5.07 -4.51
CA TYR A 357 -26.43 -5.12 -4.39
C TYR A 357 -25.86 -4.43 -3.15
N TYR A 358 -26.72 -4.05 -2.20
CA TYR A 358 -26.28 -3.50 -0.92
C TYR A 358 -25.72 -4.60 -0.03
N ILE A 359 -24.68 -4.24 0.72
CA ILE A 359 -24.10 -5.08 1.75
C ILE A 359 -24.64 -4.55 3.07
N ALA A 360 -25.40 -5.37 3.79
CA ALA A 360 -25.96 -5.06 5.10
C ALA A 360 -24.85 -5.00 6.17
N TYR A 361 -24.00 -3.97 6.08
CA TYR A 361 -22.80 -3.85 6.91
C TYR A 361 -23.12 -3.67 8.38
N ASP A 362 -24.22 -2.99 8.73
CA ASP A 362 -24.66 -2.83 10.12
C ASP A 362 -24.84 -4.21 10.81
N ARG A 363 -25.39 -5.18 10.08
CA ARG A 363 -25.51 -6.57 10.57
C ARG A 363 -24.15 -7.26 10.74
N LEU A 364 -23.19 -6.96 9.86
CA LEU A 364 -21.82 -7.48 9.95
C LEU A 364 -21.04 -6.82 11.11
N GLU A 365 -21.35 -5.56 11.42
CA GLU A 365 -20.73 -4.80 12.50
C GLU A 365 -21.21 -5.29 13.88
N GLU A 366 -22.51 -5.61 13.99
CA GLU A 366 -23.14 -6.16 15.20
C GLU A 366 -22.84 -7.65 15.46
N ASN A 367 -21.90 -8.24 14.71
CA ASN A 367 -21.56 -9.65 14.88
C ASN A 367 -21.01 -9.93 16.29
N ALA A 368 -21.51 -10.99 16.95
CA ALA A 368 -21.04 -11.40 18.27
C ALA A 368 -19.54 -11.76 18.28
N ASN A 369 -18.99 -12.15 17.13
CA ASN A 369 -17.59 -12.43 16.94
C ASN A 369 -16.81 -11.17 16.51
N THR A 370 -16.19 -10.51 17.48
CA THR A 370 -15.38 -9.29 17.25
C THR A 370 -14.26 -9.46 16.21
N SER A 371 -13.71 -10.67 16.07
CA SER A 371 -12.70 -10.95 15.03
C SER A 371 -13.30 -10.92 13.62
N PHE A 372 -14.57 -11.32 13.48
CA PHE A 372 -15.29 -11.25 12.20
C PHE A 372 -15.63 -9.80 11.87
N THR A 373 -16.09 -9.00 12.83
CA THR A 373 -16.35 -7.56 12.62
C THR A 373 -15.14 -6.84 12.02
N ILE A 374 -13.95 -7.04 12.59
CA ILE A 374 -12.69 -6.49 12.07
C ILE A 374 -12.36 -7.08 10.70
N GLY A 375 -12.53 -8.40 10.54
CA GLY A 375 -12.31 -9.10 9.29
C GLY A 375 -13.17 -8.57 8.14
N PHE A 376 -14.46 -8.34 8.36
CA PHE A 376 -15.39 -7.84 7.33
C PHE A 376 -14.97 -6.47 6.84
N ARG A 377 -14.51 -5.61 7.76
CA ARG A 377 -14.01 -4.29 7.39
C ARG A 377 -12.78 -4.38 6.49
N ILE A 378 -11.81 -5.21 6.88
CA ILE A 378 -10.59 -5.44 6.09
C ILE A 378 -10.93 -6.01 4.71
N LEU A 379 -11.84 -6.98 4.65
CA LEU A 379 -12.29 -7.59 3.40
C LEU A 379 -12.94 -6.55 2.47
N LEU A 380 -13.84 -5.71 2.98
CA LEU A 380 -14.45 -4.62 2.23
C LEU A 380 -13.43 -3.61 1.73
N ASP A 381 -12.46 -3.24 2.57
CA ASP A 381 -11.38 -2.33 2.19
C ASP A 381 -10.49 -2.94 1.10
N CYS A 382 -10.26 -4.27 1.11
CA CYS A 382 -9.57 -4.98 0.03
C CYS A 382 -10.39 -4.95 -1.28
N LEU A 383 -11.67 -5.32 -1.24
CA LEU A 383 -12.55 -5.37 -2.42
C LEU A 383 -12.81 -3.98 -3.03
N ARG A 384 -12.69 -2.91 -2.23
CA ARG A 384 -12.81 -1.51 -2.65
C ARG A 384 -11.57 -0.97 -3.36
N ARG A 385 -10.38 -1.57 -3.18
CA ARG A 385 -9.13 -1.05 -3.75
C ARG A 385 -9.29 -0.82 -5.26
N PRO A 386 -8.69 0.24 -5.85
CA PRO A 386 -8.82 0.54 -7.27
C PRO A 386 -8.42 -0.59 -8.22
N THR A 387 -7.54 -1.49 -7.76
CA THR A 387 -7.14 -2.69 -8.50
C THR A 387 -8.25 -3.72 -8.62
N ILE A 388 -9.16 -3.83 -7.65
CA ILE A 388 -10.30 -4.76 -7.66
C ILE A 388 -11.58 -3.99 -8.02
N GLY A 389 -11.91 -2.97 -7.24
CA GLY A 389 -13.02 -2.05 -7.49
C GLY A 389 -14.39 -2.72 -7.49
N TRP A 390 -14.55 -3.90 -6.87
CA TRP A 390 -15.81 -4.65 -6.91
C TRP A 390 -16.87 -4.03 -6.00
N VAL A 391 -16.45 -3.31 -4.96
CA VAL A 391 -17.32 -2.71 -3.96
C VAL A 391 -17.02 -1.22 -3.83
N LYS A 392 -18.05 -0.41 -3.62
CA LYS A 392 -17.94 1.02 -3.31
C LYS A 392 -18.72 1.37 -2.04
N PHE A 393 -18.35 2.50 -1.44
CA PHE A 393 -19.09 3.10 -0.32
C PHE A 393 -19.78 4.36 -0.85
N GLU A 394 -21.11 4.36 -0.87
CA GLU A 394 -21.94 5.41 -1.46
C GLU A 394 -23.13 5.69 -0.53
N GLU A 395 -23.40 6.97 -0.25
CA GLU A 395 -24.53 7.39 0.60
C GLU A 395 -24.56 6.72 1.99
N GLY A 396 -23.38 6.48 2.57
CA GLY A 396 -23.26 5.82 3.88
C GLY A 396 -23.42 4.29 3.85
N ASN A 397 -23.64 3.70 2.68
CA ASN A 397 -23.88 2.26 2.52
C ASN A 397 -22.78 1.59 1.68
N TRP A 398 -22.49 0.34 2.02
CA TRP A 398 -21.62 -0.51 1.21
C TRP A 398 -22.41 -1.15 0.08
N LYS A 399 -21.88 -1.11 -1.14
CA LYS A 399 -22.56 -1.62 -2.32
C LYS A 399 -21.60 -2.33 -3.27
N VAL A 400 -21.98 -3.50 -3.75
CA VAL A 400 -21.30 -4.19 -4.84
C VAL A 400 -21.65 -3.49 -6.15
N ILE A 401 -20.65 -3.18 -6.98
CA ILE A 401 -20.90 -2.61 -8.31
C ILE A 401 -21.59 -3.68 -9.16
N PRO A 402 -22.75 -3.41 -9.79
CA PRO A 402 -23.55 -4.45 -10.45
C PRO A 402 -22.78 -5.29 -11.50
N LYS A 403 -21.85 -4.67 -12.25
CA LYS A 403 -20.99 -5.37 -13.23
C LYS A 403 -20.11 -6.47 -12.59
N TYR A 404 -19.76 -6.32 -11.32
CA TYR A 404 -18.84 -7.20 -10.58
C TYR A 404 -19.54 -8.17 -9.63
N TYR A 405 -20.87 -8.12 -9.52
CA TYR A 405 -21.61 -8.99 -8.61
C TYR A 405 -21.43 -10.49 -8.93
N PRO A 406 -21.55 -10.96 -10.20
CA PRO A 406 -21.31 -12.36 -10.54
C PRO A 406 -19.92 -12.84 -10.14
N GLN A 407 -18.88 -12.05 -10.45
CA GLN A 407 -17.48 -12.35 -10.16
C GLN A 407 -17.23 -12.43 -8.64
N LEU A 408 -17.80 -11.50 -7.87
CA LEU A 408 -17.70 -11.52 -6.41
C LEU A 408 -18.36 -12.78 -5.82
N THR A 409 -19.56 -13.14 -6.28
CA THR A 409 -20.28 -14.31 -5.78
C THR A 409 -19.60 -15.63 -6.17
N GLU A 410 -19.05 -15.72 -7.38
CA GLU A 410 -18.27 -16.87 -7.84
C GLU A 410 -16.99 -17.03 -7.01
N TRP A 411 -16.26 -15.93 -6.82
CA TRP A 411 -15.07 -15.91 -5.97
C TRP A 411 -15.37 -16.32 -4.52
N LEU A 412 -16.41 -15.71 -3.90
CA LEU A 412 -16.82 -16.06 -2.53
C LEU A 412 -17.17 -17.55 -2.43
N THR A 413 -17.89 -18.09 -3.40
CA THR A 413 -18.27 -19.50 -3.41
C THR A 413 -17.06 -20.42 -3.49
N HIS A 414 -16.13 -20.13 -4.40
CA HIS A 414 -14.88 -20.88 -4.52
C HIS A 414 -14.03 -20.82 -3.25
N GLU A 415 -13.93 -19.64 -2.66
CA GLU A 415 -13.10 -19.42 -1.49
C GLU A 415 -13.70 -20.05 -0.21
N ILE A 416 -15.04 -20.04 -0.08
CA ILE A 416 -15.74 -20.77 0.98
C ILE A 416 -15.44 -22.27 0.89
N HIS A 417 -15.54 -22.87 -0.31
CA HIS A 417 -15.26 -24.29 -0.50
C HIS A 417 -13.80 -24.62 -0.18
N ARG A 418 -12.85 -23.78 -0.63
CA ARG A 418 -11.43 -23.95 -0.30
C ARG A 418 -11.18 -23.90 1.21
N GLN A 419 -11.80 -22.94 1.90
CA GLN A 419 -11.68 -22.84 3.36
C GLN A 419 -12.27 -24.06 4.06
N CYS A 420 -13.42 -24.58 3.62
CA CYS A 420 -13.96 -25.84 4.16
C CYS A 420 -12.99 -27.02 3.98
N ASP A 421 -12.36 -27.14 2.80
CA ASP A 421 -11.39 -28.20 2.52
C ASP A 421 -10.11 -28.06 3.35
N GLU A 422 -9.61 -26.84 3.56
CA GLU A 422 -8.44 -26.59 4.42
C GLU A 422 -8.75 -26.84 5.89
N GLU A 423 -9.92 -26.41 6.35
CA GLU A 423 -10.40 -26.60 7.72
C GLU A 423 -10.57 -28.07 8.06
N SER A 424 -11.14 -28.86 7.15
CA SER A 424 -11.34 -30.31 7.36
C SER A 424 -10.04 -31.13 7.35
N ARG A 425 -8.98 -30.63 6.70
CA ARG A 425 -7.70 -31.35 6.60
C ARG A 425 -6.70 -31.01 7.70
N ASN A 426 -6.72 -29.77 8.18
CA ASN A 426 -5.60 -29.21 8.95
C ASN A 426 -5.96 -28.78 10.37
N PHE A 427 -7.23 -28.83 10.78
CA PHE A 427 -7.68 -28.26 12.05
C PHE A 427 -8.65 -29.19 12.80
N GLU A 428 -8.44 -29.33 14.10
CA GLU A 428 -9.39 -29.96 15.01
C GLU A 428 -10.45 -28.95 15.52
N GLU A 429 -11.63 -29.41 15.95
CA GLU A 429 -12.74 -28.53 16.36
C GLU A 429 -12.36 -27.52 17.45
N ASP A 430 -11.50 -27.92 18.39
CA ASP A 430 -11.07 -27.11 19.51
C ASP A 430 -10.24 -25.89 19.07
N GLU A 431 -9.56 -25.96 17.92
CA GLU A 431 -8.73 -24.87 17.40
C GLU A 431 -9.55 -23.66 16.93
N PHE A 432 -10.83 -23.85 16.56
CA PHE A 432 -11.72 -22.76 16.15
C PHE A 432 -12.18 -21.87 17.32
N THR A 433 -11.92 -22.29 18.56
CA THR A 433 -12.27 -21.50 19.75
C THR A 433 -11.26 -20.38 20.06
N SER A 434 -10.10 -20.40 19.40
CA SER A 434 -8.99 -19.46 19.56
C SER A 434 -8.75 -18.63 18.29
N GLU A 435 -8.06 -17.49 18.41
CA GLU A 435 -7.68 -16.70 17.24
C GLU A 435 -6.62 -17.42 16.41
N ARG A 436 -6.86 -17.56 15.11
CA ARG A 436 -5.93 -18.18 14.17
C ARG A 436 -5.78 -17.38 12.89
N ASN A 437 -4.69 -17.65 12.18
CA ASN A 437 -4.43 -17.08 10.87
C ASN A 437 -5.20 -17.86 9.81
N VAL A 438 -6.13 -17.18 9.14
CA VAL A 438 -6.95 -17.68 8.04
C VAL A 438 -6.47 -17.00 6.76
N PRO A 439 -5.71 -17.68 5.89
CA PRO A 439 -5.25 -17.11 4.63
C PRO A 439 -6.42 -17.05 3.65
N LEU A 440 -6.78 -15.86 3.17
CA LEU A 440 -7.77 -15.67 2.10
C LEU A 440 -7.10 -15.25 0.80
N ARG A 441 -7.54 -15.84 -0.30
CA ARG A 441 -7.03 -15.61 -1.66
C ARG A 441 -7.89 -14.54 -2.33
N ILE A 442 -7.42 -13.30 -2.35
CA ILE A 442 -8.12 -12.16 -2.96
C ILE A 442 -7.64 -11.98 -4.41
N PRO A 443 -8.53 -11.84 -5.40
CA PRO A 443 -8.12 -11.62 -6.79
C PRO A 443 -7.36 -10.30 -6.94
N VAL A 444 -6.24 -10.33 -7.65
CA VAL A 444 -5.54 -9.12 -8.10
C VAL A 444 -6.14 -8.82 -9.47
N GLY A 445 -6.83 -7.68 -9.61
CA GLY A 445 -7.67 -7.41 -10.77
C GLY A 445 -6.99 -7.66 -12.10
N LEU A 446 -7.24 -8.83 -12.67
CA LEU A 446 -7.24 -9.01 -14.11
C LEU A 446 -8.49 -8.29 -14.57
N MET A 447 -8.32 -7.15 -15.24
CA MET A 447 -9.37 -6.63 -16.09
C MET A 447 -9.66 -7.69 -17.15
N SER A 448 -10.61 -8.58 -16.87
CA SER A 448 -11.25 -9.38 -17.90
C SER A 448 -12.27 -8.49 -18.60
N ASN A 449 -11.92 -8.14 -19.84
CA ASN A 449 -12.71 -7.67 -20.98
C ASN A 449 -14.02 -6.90 -20.70
#